data_AF-A0AAN6MYV7-F1
#
_entry.id   AF-A0AAN6MYV7-F1
#
_cell.length_a   1.000
_cell.length_b   1.000
_cell.length_c   1.000
_cell.angle_alpha   90.00
_cell.angle_beta   90.00
_cell.angle_gamma   90.00
#
_symmetry.space_group_name_H-M   'P 1'
#
loop_
_entity.id
_entity.type
_entity.pdbx_description
1 polymer ?
#
loop_
_entity_poly.entity_id
_entity_poly.type
_entity_poly.pdbx_seq_one_letter_code
_entity_poly.pdbx_strand_id
1 'polypeptide(L)'
;MGPLGAALVQEDRPRGPSPVHTFGPSDNSSVLLHCDKGVSRSPTALIAYLMRTHGWSFNTALAFVQVKRRIRPNENFKEQLQVWEAVKYEIWEHSEGRTPKAEYAAYLERRAKRLQERGLTGDEPIGLHSLLLNYTTPRFPRRVNV
;
A
#
# COMPACT_ATOMS: atom_id res chain seq x y z
N MET A 1 51.99 -47.71 8.26
CA MET A 1 52.31 -46.39 7.67
C MET A 1 51.40 -46.20 6.47
N GLY A 2 50.21 -45.62 6.68
CA GLY A 2 49.19 -45.48 5.63
C GLY A 2 49.51 -44.32 4.67
N PRO A 3 49.04 -44.36 3.42
CA PRO A 3 49.25 -43.27 2.49
C PRO A 3 48.31 -42.09 2.76
N LEU A 4 48.84 -40.91 2.44
CA LEU A 4 48.30 -39.57 2.60
C LEU A 4 46.90 -39.41 1.96
N GLY A 5 45.99 -38.78 2.72
CA GLY A 5 44.65 -38.45 2.27
C GLY A 5 44.65 -37.38 1.17
N ALA A 6 44.03 -37.72 0.04
CA ALA A 6 43.67 -36.76 -0.99
C ALA A 6 42.41 -35.99 -0.54
N ALA A 7 42.57 -34.71 -0.26
CA ALA A 7 41.44 -33.80 -0.04
C ALA A 7 40.71 -33.60 -1.38
N LEU A 8 39.50 -34.16 -1.49
CA LEU A 8 38.59 -33.87 -2.60
C LEU A 8 38.11 -32.43 -2.48
N VAL A 9 38.57 -31.58 -3.40
CA VAL A 9 37.99 -30.26 -3.64
C VAL A 9 36.57 -30.48 -4.17
N GLN A 10 35.56 -30.18 -3.35
CA GLN A 10 34.19 -30.10 -3.83
C GLN A 10 34.08 -28.86 -4.73
N GLU A 11 33.96 -29.05 -6.04
CA GLU A 11 33.60 -27.97 -6.94
C GLU A 11 32.20 -27.45 -6.56
N ASP A 12 32.14 -26.17 -6.19
CA ASP A 12 30.90 -25.45 -5.94
C ASP A 12 30.14 -25.32 -7.27
N ARG A 13 29.25 -26.28 -7.54
CA ARG A 13 28.40 -26.25 -8.73
C ARG A 13 27.51 -25.00 -8.63
N PRO A 14 27.44 -24.15 -9.67
CA PRO A 14 26.62 -22.95 -9.62
C PRO A 14 25.18 -23.34 -9.29
N ARG A 15 24.62 -22.72 -8.23
CA ARG A 15 23.18 -22.79 -7.94
C ARG A 15 22.46 -22.21 -9.15
N GLY A 16 21.99 -23.10 -10.03
CA GLY A 16 21.09 -22.72 -11.12
C GLY A 16 19.91 -21.93 -10.56
N PRO A 17 19.27 -21.06 -11.37
CA PRO A 17 18.13 -20.31 -10.91
C PRO A 17 17.11 -21.26 -10.30
N SER A 18 16.69 -20.99 -9.06
CA SER A 18 15.58 -21.69 -8.43
C SER A 18 14.42 -21.73 -9.44
N PRO A 19 13.67 -22.84 -9.55
CA PRO A 19 12.57 -22.93 -10.49
C PRO A 19 11.67 -21.71 -10.31
N VAL A 20 11.65 -20.83 -11.30
CA VAL A 20 10.68 -19.77 -11.36
C VAL A 20 9.37 -20.52 -11.56
N HIS A 21 8.53 -20.58 -10.51
CA HIS A 21 7.22 -21.19 -10.63
C HIS A 21 6.43 -20.34 -11.63
N THR A 22 6.43 -20.76 -12.88
CA THR A 22 5.58 -20.19 -13.91
C THR A 22 4.17 -20.64 -13.59
N PHE A 23 3.39 -19.75 -12.97
CA PHE A 23 1.96 -19.96 -12.80
C PHE A 23 1.31 -19.86 -14.18
N GLY A 24 1.09 -21.02 -14.81
CA GLY A 24 0.11 -21.12 -15.89
C GLY A 24 -1.29 -20.79 -15.36
N PRO A 25 -2.23 -20.42 -16.22
CA PRO A 25 -3.60 -20.13 -15.81
C PRO A 25 -4.25 -21.44 -15.32
N SER A 26 -4.12 -21.71 -14.02
CA SER A 26 -5.00 -22.66 -13.34
C SER A 26 -6.24 -21.87 -12.91
N ASP A 27 -7.42 -22.42 -13.20
CA ASP A 27 -8.72 -21.80 -12.89
C ASP A 27 -8.99 -21.63 -11.38
N ASN A 28 -7.97 -21.83 -10.52
CA ASN A 28 -8.05 -21.83 -9.05
C ASN A 28 -6.84 -21.14 -8.40
N SER A 29 -6.42 -19.98 -8.91
CA SER A 29 -5.42 -19.16 -8.22
C SER A 29 -6.04 -18.41 -7.03
N SER A 30 -5.51 -18.61 -5.83
CA SER A 30 -5.92 -17.86 -4.61
C SER A 30 -5.04 -16.62 -4.41
N VAL A 31 -5.64 -15.46 -4.09
CA VAL A 31 -4.91 -14.22 -3.78
C VAL A 31 -5.07 -13.86 -2.29
N LEU A 32 -3.96 -13.69 -1.58
CA LEU A 32 -3.94 -13.17 -0.21
C LEU A 32 -3.78 -11.65 -0.21
N LEU A 33 -4.77 -10.92 0.29
CA LEU A 33 -4.71 -9.47 0.46
C LEU A 33 -4.56 -9.11 1.94
N HIS A 34 -3.42 -8.55 2.33
CA HIS A 34 -3.15 -8.18 3.72
C HIS A 34 -2.57 -6.77 3.86
N CYS A 35 -2.71 -6.22 5.07
CA CYS A 35 -1.91 -5.11 5.56
C CYS A 35 -1.45 -5.52 6.97
N ASP A 36 -0.89 -4.59 7.75
CA ASP A 36 -0.44 -4.88 9.12
C ASP A 36 -1.55 -5.52 10.00
N LYS A 37 -2.65 -4.79 10.25
CA LYS A 37 -3.76 -5.28 11.10
C LYS A 37 -4.90 -5.95 10.33
N GLY A 38 -4.94 -5.81 9.00
CA GLY A 38 -6.05 -6.28 8.18
C GLY A 38 -7.41 -5.63 8.49
N VAL A 39 -7.41 -4.38 8.98
CA VAL A 39 -8.63 -3.65 9.41
C VAL A 39 -9.02 -2.50 8.47
N SER A 40 -8.04 -1.84 7.83
CA SER A 40 -8.29 -0.58 7.10
C SER A 40 -7.75 -0.63 5.67
N ARG A 41 -6.43 -0.63 5.46
CA ARG A 41 -5.81 -0.60 4.12
C ARG A 41 -6.20 -1.78 3.21
N SER A 42 -5.93 -3.03 3.63
CA SER A 42 -6.25 -4.19 2.79
C SER A 42 -7.76 -4.37 2.54
N PRO A 43 -8.69 -4.23 3.51
CA PRO A 43 -10.10 -4.33 3.18
C PRO A 43 -10.59 -3.18 2.30
N THR A 44 -9.98 -1.99 2.35
CA THR A 44 -10.30 -0.88 1.42
C THR A 44 -10.02 -1.30 -0.02
N ALA A 45 -8.86 -1.89 -0.29
CA ALA A 45 -8.52 -2.39 -1.63
C ALA A 45 -9.45 -3.53 -2.08
N LEU A 46 -9.83 -4.45 -1.17
CA LEU A 46 -10.81 -5.49 -1.47
C LEU A 46 -12.19 -4.90 -1.82
N ILE A 47 -12.65 -3.89 -1.07
CA ILE A 47 -13.93 -3.21 -1.34
C ILE A 47 -13.88 -2.53 -2.70
N ALA A 48 -12.82 -1.78 -3.03
CA ALA A 48 -12.66 -1.14 -4.33
C ALA A 48 -12.69 -2.14 -5.49
N TYR A 49 -12.07 -3.31 -5.30
CA TYR A 49 -12.11 -4.41 -6.25
C TYR A 49 -13.54 -4.92 -6.46
N LEU A 50 -14.24 -5.27 -5.38
CA LEU A 50 -15.62 -5.78 -5.45
C LEU A 50 -16.59 -4.79 -6.10
N MET A 51 -16.44 -3.49 -5.78
CA MET A 51 -17.23 -2.43 -6.42
C MET A 51 -17.02 -2.43 -7.93
N ARG A 52 -15.76 -2.47 -8.39
CA ARG A 52 -15.43 -2.47 -9.82
C ARG A 52 -15.88 -3.74 -10.54
N THR A 53 -15.69 -4.92 -9.93
CA THR A 53 -15.99 -6.20 -10.59
C THR A 53 -17.47 -6.54 -10.63
N HIS A 54 -18.23 -6.15 -9.60
CA HIS A 54 -19.64 -6.48 -9.49
C HIS A 54 -20.58 -5.29 -9.70
N GLY A 55 -20.05 -4.09 -9.92
CA GLY A 55 -20.85 -2.87 -10.01
C GLY A 55 -21.56 -2.50 -8.71
N TRP A 56 -21.09 -3.00 -7.57
CA TRP A 56 -21.71 -2.77 -6.27
C TRP A 56 -21.47 -1.35 -5.77
N SER A 57 -22.47 -0.78 -5.08
CA SER A 57 -22.28 0.45 -4.33
C SER A 57 -21.26 0.28 -3.21
N PHE A 58 -20.65 1.38 -2.77
CA PHE A 58 -19.73 1.36 -1.62
C PHE A 58 -20.38 0.71 -0.39
N ASN A 59 -21.63 1.07 -0.09
CA ASN A 59 -22.35 0.54 1.08
C ASN A 59 -22.59 -0.96 0.97
N THR A 60 -22.97 -1.45 -0.21
CA THR A 60 -23.18 -2.89 -0.47
C THR A 60 -21.88 -3.67 -0.29
N ALA A 61 -20.79 -3.21 -0.91
CA ALA A 61 -19.49 -3.87 -0.82
C ALA A 61 -18.90 -3.84 0.60
N LEU A 62 -19.05 -2.71 1.31
CA LEU A 62 -18.62 -2.59 2.70
C LEU A 62 -19.38 -3.57 3.60
N ALA A 63 -20.71 -3.61 3.52
CA ALA A 63 -21.54 -4.51 4.31
C ALA A 63 -21.18 -5.97 4.05
N PHE A 64 -20.98 -6.35 2.80
CA PHE A 64 -20.57 -7.71 2.42
C PHE A 64 -19.25 -8.13 3.09
N VAL A 65 -18.23 -7.27 3.07
CA VAL A 65 -16.94 -7.59 3.69
C VAL A 65 -17.05 -7.60 5.23
N GLN A 66 -17.85 -6.72 5.81
CA GLN A 66 -18.08 -6.64 7.26
C GLN A 66 -18.73 -7.90 7.84
N VAL A 67 -19.58 -8.58 7.08
CA VAL A 67 -20.17 -9.87 7.49
C VAL A 67 -19.08 -10.94 7.66
N LYS A 68 -18.02 -10.89 6.84
CA LYS A 68 -16.95 -11.92 6.84
C LYS A 68 -15.78 -11.57 7.76
N ARG A 69 -15.52 -10.28 7.99
CA ARG A 69 -14.37 -9.82 8.77
C ARG A 69 -14.68 -8.51 9.48
N ARG A 70 -14.20 -8.38 10.72
CA ARG A 70 -14.24 -7.11 11.46
C ARG A 70 -13.28 -6.10 10.82
N ILE A 71 -13.83 -5.21 9.99
CA ILE A 71 -13.09 -4.17 9.29
C ILE A 71 -13.59 -2.78 9.69
N ARG A 72 -12.68 -1.81 9.61
CA ARG A 72 -12.98 -0.39 9.83
C ARG A 72 -12.01 0.45 8.98
N PRO A 73 -12.29 0.59 7.66
CA PRO A 73 -11.64 1.63 6.85
C PRO A 73 -11.76 2.98 7.56
N ASN A 74 -10.69 3.78 7.50
CA ASN A 74 -10.76 5.14 8.06
C ASN A 74 -11.65 6.03 7.17
N GLU A 75 -12.07 7.18 7.69
CA GLU A 75 -12.99 8.07 6.95
C GLU A 75 -12.40 8.55 5.62
N ASN A 76 -11.08 8.76 5.54
CA ASN A 76 -10.43 9.14 4.29
C ASN A 76 -10.57 8.06 3.20
N PHE A 77 -10.42 6.78 3.57
CA PHE A 77 -10.62 5.66 2.66
C PHE A 77 -12.08 5.53 2.24
N LYS A 78 -13.03 5.80 3.14
CA LYS A 78 -14.46 5.81 2.78
C LYS A 78 -14.77 6.92 1.77
N GLU A 79 -14.27 8.15 1.99
CA GLU A 79 -14.42 9.26 1.03
C GLU A 79 -13.81 8.87 -0.33
N GLN A 80 -12.61 8.29 -0.33
CA GLN A 80 -11.96 7.82 -1.57
C GLN A 80 -12.79 6.74 -2.29
N LEU A 81 -13.40 5.80 -1.57
CA LEU A 81 -14.26 4.77 -2.17
C LEU A 81 -15.56 5.37 -2.72
N GLN A 82 -16.12 6.40 -2.09
CA GLN A 82 -17.29 7.11 -2.62
C GLN A 82 -16.95 7.87 -3.91
N VAL A 83 -15.78 8.52 -3.95
CA VAL A 83 -15.27 9.14 -5.19
C VAL A 83 -15.03 8.09 -6.27
N TRP A 84 -14.47 6.94 -5.90
CA TRP A 84 -14.25 5.80 -6.80
C TRP A 84 -15.54 5.28 -7.44
N GLU A 85 -16.62 5.21 -6.67
CA GLU A 85 -17.96 4.89 -7.17
C GLU A 85 -18.50 5.97 -8.11
N ALA A 86 -18.36 7.24 -7.73
CA ALA A 86 -18.88 8.38 -8.49
C ALA A 86 -18.25 8.47 -9.89
N VAL A 87 -16.93 8.26 -9.97
CA VAL A 87 -16.18 8.28 -11.23
C VAL A 87 -16.28 6.97 -12.02
N LYS A 88 -17.11 6.01 -11.59
CA LYS A 88 -17.32 4.71 -12.25
C LYS A 88 -16.03 3.96 -12.50
N TYR A 89 -15.14 3.97 -11.51
CA TYR A 89 -13.89 3.21 -11.53
C TYR A 89 -12.88 3.64 -12.61
N GLU A 90 -13.05 4.86 -13.14
CA GLU A 90 -12.13 5.51 -14.05
C GLU A 90 -12.00 6.98 -13.64
N ILE A 91 -10.82 7.38 -13.17
CA ILE A 91 -10.61 8.71 -12.59
C ILE A 91 -10.28 9.78 -13.64
N TRP A 92 -9.96 9.38 -14.86
CA TRP A 92 -9.61 10.27 -15.96
C TRP A 92 -10.74 10.36 -17.00
N GLU A 93 -10.88 11.50 -17.68
CA GLU A 93 -11.86 11.67 -18.77
C GLU A 93 -11.48 10.86 -20.03
N HIS A 94 -10.18 10.74 -20.28
CA HIS A 94 -9.63 10.07 -21.45
C HIS A 94 -8.46 9.19 -21.03
N SER A 95 -8.33 8.01 -21.63
CA SER A 95 -7.26 7.03 -21.32
C SER A 95 -5.85 7.56 -21.57
N GLU A 96 -5.70 8.55 -22.45
CA GLU A 96 -4.42 9.15 -22.84
C GLU A 96 -4.17 10.51 -22.17
N GLY A 97 -5.15 11.03 -21.43
CA GLY A 97 -5.10 12.33 -20.78
C GLY A 97 -4.93 12.24 -19.27
N ARG A 98 -4.38 13.29 -18.66
CA ARG A 98 -4.34 13.47 -17.19
C ARG A 98 -5.42 14.43 -16.70
N THR A 99 -6.52 14.57 -17.45
CA THR A 99 -7.65 15.40 -17.04
C THR A 99 -8.53 14.59 -16.09
N PRO A 100 -8.59 14.92 -14.79
CA PRO A 100 -9.41 14.20 -13.84
C PRO A 100 -10.88 14.48 -14.09
N LYS A 101 -11.74 13.49 -13.85
CA LYS A 101 -13.19 13.70 -13.80
C LYS A 101 -13.56 14.69 -12.71
N ALA A 102 -14.67 15.40 -12.90
CA ALA A 102 -15.10 16.48 -12.00
C ALA A 102 -15.16 16.08 -10.52
N GLU A 103 -15.68 14.90 -10.20
CA GLU A 103 -15.80 14.41 -8.82
C GLU A 103 -14.44 14.12 -8.20
N TYR A 104 -13.50 13.59 -9.00
CA TYR A 104 -12.13 13.36 -8.55
C TYR A 104 -11.35 14.67 -8.41
N ALA A 105 -11.53 15.61 -9.34
CA ALA A 105 -10.95 16.95 -9.26
C ALA A 105 -11.38 17.67 -7.97
N ALA A 106 -12.69 17.68 -7.67
CA ALA A 106 -13.23 18.26 -6.45
C ALA A 106 -12.67 17.58 -5.19
N TYR A 107 -12.45 16.26 -5.24
CA TYR A 107 -11.78 15.54 -4.15
C TYR A 107 -10.33 16.00 -3.95
N LEU A 108 -9.57 16.17 -5.04
CA LEU A 108 -8.19 16.64 -4.99
C LEU A 108 -8.08 18.04 -4.39
N GLU A 109 -8.98 18.96 -4.75
CA GLU A 109 -9.03 20.31 -4.16
C GLU A 109 -9.30 20.27 -2.65
N ARG A 110 -10.32 19.51 -2.21
CA ARG A 110 -10.60 19.35 -0.77
C ARG A 110 -9.42 18.72 -0.04
N ARG A 111 -8.76 17.73 -0.64
CA ARG A 111 -7.56 17.09 -0.07
C ARG A 111 -6.41 18.09 0.04
N ALA A 112 -6.13 18.88 -1.00
CA ALA A 112 -5.06 19.87 -1.03
C ALA A 112 -5.24 20.91 0.09
N LYS A 113 -6.46 21.43 0.26
CA LYS A 113 -6.79 22.35 1.35
C LYS A 113 -6.51 21.74 2.73
N ARG A 114 -6.99 20.51 2.98
CA ARG A 114 -6.77 19.81 4.27
C ARG A 114 -5.29 19.56 4.57
N LEU A 115 -4.47 19.33 3.54
CA LEU A 115 -3.04 19.15 3.71
C LEU A 115 -2.34 20.47 4.00
N GLN A 116 -2.65 21.53 3.25
CA GLN A 116 -2.12 22.86 3.46
C GLN A 116 -2.41 23.37 4.88
N GLU A 117 -3.65 23.22 5.36
CA GLU A 117 -4.06 23.57 6.72
C GLU A 117 -3.26 22.82 7.81
N ARG A 118 -2.71 21.66 7.48
CA ARG A 118 -1.92 20.82 8.39
C ARG A 118 -0.41 20.97 8.19
N GLY A 119 0.03 21.82 7.26
CA GLY A 119 1.45 21.93 6.88
C GLY A 119 2.00 20.64 6.27
N LEU A 120 1.14 19.84 5.63
CA LEU A 120 1.49 18.58 4.99
C LEU A 120 1.55 18.76 3.47
N THR A 121 2.45 18.01 2.85
CA THR A 121 2.62 17.83 1.40
C THR A 121 1.74 16.71 0.85
N GLY A 122 1.46 15.68 1.66
CA GLY A 122 0.77 14.47 1.24
C GLY A 122 1.68 13.33 0.78
N ASP A 123 2.99 13.56 0.75
CA ASP A 123 4.05 12.59 0.42
C ASP A 123 4.94 12.28 1.63
N GLU A 124 4.41 12.47 2.84
CA GLU A 124 5.13 12.21 4.07
C GLU A 124 5.51 10.73 4.18
N PRO A 125 6.71 10.42 4.73
CA PRO A 125 7.12 9.05 4.96
C PRO A 125 6.12 8.34 5.89
N ILE A 126 5.58 7.22 5.39
CA ILE A 126 4.63 6.39 6.11
C ILE A 126 5.28 5.87 7.39
N GLY A 127 4.79 6.31 8.55
CA GLY A 127 5.20 5.80 9.86
C GLY A 127 6.11 6.70 10.71
N LEU A 128 6.45 7.91 10.25
CA LEU A 128 7.39 8.77 11.00
C LEU A 128 6.75 9.60 12.13
N HIS A 129 5.42 9.51 12.34
CA HIS A 129 4.76 10.31 13.37
C HIS A 129 5.04 9.84 14.81
N SER A 130 5.72 8.70 15.01
CA SER A 130 6.18 8.23 16.32
C SER A 130 7.60 8.71 16.71
N LEU A 131 8.39 9.28 15.79
CA LEU A 131 9.80 9.62 16.04
C LEU A 131 10.10 11.12 16.14
N LEU A 132 9.15 12.02 15.85
CA LEU A 132 9.41 13.46 15.83
C LEU A 132 8.73 14.27 16.95
N LEU A 133 8.08 13.63 17.93
CA LEU A 133 7.58 14.33 19.13
C LEU A 133 8.55 14.30 20.33
N ASN A 134 9.71 13.63 20.22
CA ASN A 134 10.67 13.48 21.33
C ASN A 134 12.07 14.07 21.07
N TYR A 135 12.27 14.92 20.07
CA TYR A 135 13.54 15.63 19.87
C TYR A 135 13.42 17.11 20.21
N THR A 136 13.18 17.42 21.49
CA THR A 136 13.81 18.59 22.10
C THR A 136 15.31 18.33 22.11
N THR A 137 16.03 18.81 21.09
CA THR A 137 17.50 18.72 21.08
C THR A 137 18.06 19.50 22.27
N PRO A 138 18.81 18.88 23.20
CA PRO A 138 19.59 19.65 24.15
C PRO A 138 20.72 20.36 23.39
N ARG A 139 20.75 21.69 23.45
CA ARG A 139 21.91 22.49 23.03
C ARG A 139 23.10 22.13 23.93
N PHE A 140 24.02 21.32 23.42
CA PHE A 140 25.35 21.21 24.03
C PHE A 140 26.20 22.41 23.58
N PRO A 141 26.93 23.07 24.51
CA PRO A 141 27.77 24.22 24.16
C PRO A 141 28.98 23.76 23.34
N ARG A 142 29.31 24.53 22.31
CA ARG A 142 30.53 24.33 21.50
C ARG A 142 31.74 24.50 22.40
N ARG A 143 32.56 23.45 22.57
CA ARG A 143 33.94 23.62 23.02
C ARG A 143 34.72 24.30 21.91
N VAL A 144 35.23 25.49 22.21
CA VAL A 144 36.29 26.15 21.46
C VAL A 144 37.59 25.45 21.86
N ASN A 145 38.30 24.86 20.91
CA ASN A 145 39.66 24.40 21.14
C ASN A 145 40.60 25.62 20.96
N VAL A 146 41.39 25.91 22.00
CA VAL A 146 42.66 26.63 21.93
C VAL A 146 43.74 25.62 22.27
#